data_AF-A0A945NZH7-F1
#
_entry.id   AF-A0A945NZH7-F1
#
_cell.length_a   1.000
_cell.length_b   1.000
_cell.length_c   1.000
_cell.angle_alpha   90.00
_cell.angle_beta   90.00
_cell.angle_gamma   90.00
#
_symmetry.space_group_name_H-M   'P 1'
#
loop_
_entity.id
_entity.type
_entity.pdbx_description
1 polymer ?
#
loop_
_entity_poly.entity_id
_entity_poly.type
_entity_poly.pdbx_seq_one_letter_code
_entity_poly.pdbx_strand_id
1 'polypeptide(L)' 'MSDPDLAIIPCPQCGVKNRIRSYDSAKIPVCARCRTKLMGEKEHEVFQKFQDNLNKFKDFPDVGLRSKPPE' A
#
# COMPACT_ATOMS: atom_id res chain seq x y z
N MET A 1 0.99 2.49 -16.08
CA MET A 1 0.33 3.34 -15.07
C MET A 1 0.27 2.54 -13.79
N SER A 2 1.09 2.90 -12.81
CA SER A 2 1.12 2.25 -11.49
C SER A 2 0.16 3.04 -10.61
N ASP A 3 -1.02 2.50 -10.27
CA ASP A 3 -1.91 3.20 -9.34
C ASP A 3 -1.18 3.32 -8.00
N PRO A 4 -0.85 4.54 -7.55
CA PRO A 4 0.02 4.74 -6.41
C PRO A 4 -0.71 4.51 -5.07
N ASP A 5 -1.98 4.11 -5.12
CA ASP A 5 -2.83 3.77 -3.97
C ASP A 5 -3.09 2.25 -3.84
N LEU A 6 -2.47 1.42 -4.69
CA LEU A 6 -2.57 -0.03 -4.60
C LEU A 6 -1.64 -0.58 -3.52
N ALA A 7 -2.18 -0.86 -2.34
CA ALA A 7 -1.51 -1.66 -1.33
C ALA A 7 -1.70 -3.17 -1.63
N ILE A 8 -0.61 -3.94 -1.63
CA ILE A 8 -0.67 -5.40 -1.79
C ILE A 8 -0.32 -6.07 -0.47
N ILE A 9 -1.31 -6.68 0.17
CA ILE A 9 -1.15 -7.30 1.49
C ILE A 9 -1.42 -8.81 1.39
N PRO A 10 -0.45 -9.67 1.73
CA PRO A 10 -0.67 -11.11 1.79
C PRO A 10 -1.54 -11.48 3.00
N CYS A 11 -2.48 -12.39 2.82
CA CYS A 11 -3.28 -12.90 3.93
C CYS A 11 -2.45 -13.82 4.84
N PRO A 12 -2.41 -13.60 6.16
CA PRO A 12 -1.65 -14.43 7.08
C PRO A 12 -2.20 -15.86 7.20
N GLN A 13 -3.48 -16.08 6.88
CA GLN A 13 -4.11 -17.39 6.98
C GLN A 13 -4.05 -18.20 5.68
N CYS A 14 -4.34 -17.59 4.52
CA CYS A 14 -4.46 -18.32 3.25
C CYS A 14 -3.39 -17.96 2.20
N GLY A 15 -2.46 -17.05 2.51
CA GLY A 15 -1.34 -16.67 1.64
C GLY A 15 -1.69 -15.89 0.36
N VAL A 16 -2.99 -15.70 0.08
CA VAL A 16 -3.44 -14.95 -1.10
C VAL A 16 -3.05 -13.48 -0.96
N LYS A 17 -2.48 -12.90 -2.04
CA LYS A 17 -2.15 -11.49 -2.13
C LYS A 17 -3.42 -10.68 -2.42
N ASN A 18 -3.86 -9.86 -1.47
CA ASN A 18 -5.03 -8.99 -1.61
C ASN A 18 -4.57 -7.61 -2.08
N ARG A 19 -5.18 -7.09 -3.14
CA ARG A 19 -4.93 -5.75 -3.66
C ARG A 19 -5.99 -4.80 -3.09
N ILE A 20 -5.58 -3.91 -2.21
CA ILE A 20 -6.45 -2.91 -1.60
C ILE A 20 -6.35 -1.63 -2.42
N ARG A 21 -7.46 -1.26 -3.07
CA ARG A 21 -7.55 -0.09 -3.97
C ARG A 21 -7.94 1.19 -3.23
N SER A 22 -8.73 1.06 -2.17
CA SER A 22 -9.17 2.15 -1.32
C SER A 22 -8.95 1.71 0.12
N TYR A 23 -8.05 2.42 0.80
CA TYR A 23 -7.82 2.21 2.22
C TYR A 23 -8.70 3.18 3.00
N ASP A 24 -9.64 2.64 3.77
CA ASP A 24 -10.48 3.39 4.71
C ASP A 24 -9.84 3.24 6.10
N SER A 25 -9.38 4.34 6.69
CA SER A 25 -8.71 4.32 7.99
C SER A 25 -9.60 3.80 9.12
N ALA A 26 -10.93 3.88 8.96
CA ALA A 26 -11.88 3.37 9.94
C ALA A 26 -12.05 1.83 9.88
N LYS A 27 -11.51 1.15 8.85
CA LYS A 27 -11.78 -0.27 8.61
C LYS A 27 -10.51 -1.06 8.31
N ILE A 28 -10.32 -2.15 9.06
CA ILE A 28 -9.24 -3.09 8.80
C ILE A 28 -9.60 -3.92 7.55
N PRO A 29 -8.73 -3.97 6.52
CA PRO A 29 -9.02 -4.73 5.32
C PRO A 29 -9.05 -6.24 5.63
N VAL A 30 -9.97 -6.94 4.97
CA VAL A 30 -10.19 -8.38 5.12
C VAL A 30 -9.81 -9.12 3.85
N CYS A 31 -9.39 -10.37 4.00
CA CYS A 31 -9.07 -11.21 2.85
C CYS A 31 -10.33 -11.51 2.03
N ALA A 32 -10.26 -11.35 0.72
CA ALA A 32 -11.38 -11.67 -0.17
C ALA A 32 -11.71 -13.18 -0.20
N ARG A 33 -10.74 -14.05 0.14
CA ARG A 33 -10.90 -15.51 0.10
C ARG A 33 -11.40 -16.09 1.42
N CYS A 34 -10.74 -15.79 2.53
CA CYS A 34 -11.05 -16.39 3.85
C CYS A 34 -11.71 -15.41 4.84
N ARG A 35 -11.88 -14.14 4.46
CA ARG A 35 -12.46 -13.05 5.28
C ARG A 35 -11.70 -12.71 6.58
N THR A 36 -10.54 -13.32 6.77
CA THR A 36 -9.65 -13.01 7.89
C THR A 36 -9.10 -11.60 7.75
N LYS A 37 -9.01 -10.88 8.87
CA LYS A 37 -8.34 -9.58 8.93
C LYS A 37 -6.90 -9.73 8.41
N LEU A 38 -6.49 -8.85 7.51
CA LEU A 38 -5.16 -8.95 6.88
C LEU A 38 -4.03 -8.47 7.79
N MET A 39 -4.36 -7.70 8.82
CA MET A 39 -3.41 -7.01 9.71
C MET A 39 -4.06 -6.86 11.09
N GLY A 40 -3.24 -6.78 12.13
CA GLY A 40 -3.68 -6.41 13.47
C GLY A 40 -3.96 -4.91 13.63
N GLU A 41 -4.54 -4.51 14.76
CA GLU A 41 -4.87 -3.09 15.03
C GLU A 41 -3.62 -2.20 15.07
N LYS A 42 -2.54 -2.67 15.71
CA LYS A 42 -1.26 -1.94 15.76
C LYS A 42 -0.61 -1.79 14.38
N GLU A 43 -0.69 -2.83 13.56
CA GLU A 43 -0.14 -2.81 12.20
C GLU A 43 -0.95 -1.89 11.29
N HIS A 44 -2.28 -1.85 11.47
CA HIS A 44 -3.17 -0.94 10.77
C HIS A 44 -2.83 0.53 11.05
N GLU A 45 -2.58 0.91 12.30
CA GLU A 45 -2.17 2.29 12.66
C GLU A 45 -0.84 2.70 12.03
N VAL A 46 0.15 1.79 12.00
CA VAL A 46 1.45 2.05 11.38
C VAL A 46 1.30 2.16 9.86
N PHE A 47 0.47 1.29 9.26
CA PHE A 47 0.19 1.30 7.84
C PHE A 47 -0.52 2.59 7.41
N GLN A 48 -1.46 3.09 8.21
CA GLN A 48 -2.12 4.38 7.99
C GLN A 48 -1.08 5.51 7.94
N LYS A 49 -0.23 5.62 8.96
CA LYS A 49 0.82 6.65 9.00
C LYS A 49 1.74 6.54 7.78
N PHE A 50 2.08 5.33 7.35
CA PHE A 50 2.92 5.13 6.18
C PHE A 50 2.24 5.62 4.89
N GLN A 51 0.98 5.26 4.67
CA GLN A 51 0.22 5.68 3.49
C GLN A 51 0.04 7.21 3.44
N ASP A 52 -0.26 7.83 4.58
CA ASP A 52 -0.40 9.29 4.70
C ASP A 52 0.90 10.01 4.37
N ASN A 53 2.05 9.47 4.81
CA ASN A 53 3.35 10.02 4.46
C ASN A 53 3.64 9.86 2.96
N LEU A 54 3.39 8.68 2.38
CA LEU A 54 3.60 8.47 0.95
C LEU A 54 2.81 9.45 0.10
N ASN A 55 1.55 9.71 0.45
CA ASN A 55 0.72 10.67 -0.27
C ASN A 55 1.31 12.08 -0.26
N LYS A 56 1.96 12.51 0.83
CA LYS A 56 2.67 13.81 0.87
C LYS A 56 3.89 13.88 -0.04
N PHE A 57 4.55 12.75 -0.31
CA PHE A 57 5.73 12.70 -1.18
C PHE A 57 5.40 12.53 -2.67
N LYS A 58 4.18 12.12 -3.03
CA LYS A 58 3.78 11.93 -4.44
C LYS A 58 3.82 13.21 -5.27
N ASP A 59 3.60 14.36 -4.64
CA ASP A 59 3.54 15.66 -5.32
C ASP A 59 4.91 16.32 -5.49
N PHE A 60 5.99 15.69 -5.00
CA PHE A 60 7.32 16.22 -5.21
C PHE A 60 7.76 16.01 -6.66
N PRO A 61 8.26 17.06 -7.33
CA PRO A 61 8.85 16.89 -8.66
C PRO A 61 10.05 15.94 -8.57
N ASP A 62 10.14 14.98 -9.49
CA ASP A 62 11.31 14.09 -9.66
C ASP A 62 12.48 14.91 -10.22
N VAL A 63 13.08 15.74 -9.36
CA VAL A 63 14.29 16.52 -9.68
C VAL A 63 15.53 15.63 -9.51
N GLY A 64 15.78 14.81 -10.53
CA GLY A 64 17.00 14.02 -10.67
C GLY A 64 17.48 14.02 -12.11
N LEU A 65 18.72 14.48 -12.36
CA LEU A 65 19.36 14.39 -13.67
C LEU A 65 19.65 12.91 -13.96
N ARG A 66 18.70 12.19 -14.57
CA ARG A 66 18.92 10.81 -15.03
C ARG A 66 19.85 10.85 -16.24
N SER A 67 21.13 10.58 -16.03
CA SER A 67 22.07 10.35 -17.14
C SER A 67 21.58 9.16 -17.96
N LYS A 68 21.39 9.39 -19.27
CA LYS A 68 21.03 8.33 -20.22
C LYS A 68 22.17 7.29 -20.26
N PRO A 69 21.90 5.98 -20.24
CA PRO A 69 22.94 4.98 -20.48
C PRO A 69 23.58 5.19 -21.86
N PRO A 70 24.89 4.91 -22.03
CA PRO A 70 25.51 4.89 -23.36
C PRO A 70 24.87 3.80 -24.24
N GLU A 71 24.71 4.10 -25.53
CA GLU A 71 24.15 3.22 -26.58
C GLU A 71 25.01 1.98 -26.87
#